data_AF-A0A3C0T3G0-F1
#
_entry.id   AF-A0A3C0T3G0-F1
#
_cell.length_a   1.000
_cell.length_b   1.000
_cell.length_c   1.000
_cell.angle_alpha   90.00
_cell.angle_beta   90.00
_cell.angle_gamma   90.00
#
_symmetry.space_group_name_H-M   'P 1'
#
loop_
_entity.id
_entity.type
_entity.pdbx_description
1 polymer ?
#
loop_
_entity_poly.entity_id
_entity_poly.type
_entity_poly.pdbx_seq_one_letter_code
_entity_poly.pdbx_strand_id
1 'polypeptide(L)'
;MDEVQLSIGDCLFKAMEDFSEKIHTIVTRDPNDTGELACLYSGISGIETCMKGLASHGHLPPTDTQRLEEEIKLLYSLCAPT
;
A
#
# COMPACT_ATOMS: atom_id res chain seq x y z
N MET A 1 25.13 13.21 10.36
CA MET A 1 24.28 12.23 9.66
C MET A 1 23.12 13.04 9.13
N ASP A 2 23.16 13.39 7.84
CA ASP A 2 22.04 14.06 7.21
C ASP A 2 20.87 13.09 7.18
N GLU A 3 19.77 13.45 7.87
CA GLU A 3 18.53 12.69 7.78
C GLU A 3 18.03 12.76 6.34
N VAL A 4 17.95 11.60 5.68
CA VAL A 4 17.30 11.49 4.37
C VAL A 4 15.84 11.85 4.56
N GLN A 5 15.47 13.08 4.24
CA GLN A 5 14.08 13.52 4.25
C GLN A 5 13.37 12.82 3.08
N LEU A 6 12.74 11.68 3.37
CA LEU A 6 11.95 10.93 2.39
C LEU A 6 10.82 11.82 1.89
N SER A 7 10.57 11.78 0.58
CA SER A 7 9.38 12.42 0.04
C SER A 7 8.12 11.70 0.53
N ILE A 8 6.98 12.38 0.50
CA ILE A 8 5.68 11.77 0.83
C ILE A 8 5.43 10.55 -0.06
N GLY A 9 5.80 10.64 -1.35
CA GLY A 9 5.74 9.52 -2.30
C GLY A 9 6.59 8.34 -1.84
N ASP A 10 7.86 8.56 -1.49
CA ASP A 10 8.76 7.49 -1.02
C ASP A 10 8.23 6.81 0.25
N CYS A 11 7.65 7.59 1.17
CA CYS A 11 7.02 7.04 2.38
C CYS A 11 5.84 6.14 2.03
N LEU A 12 5.00 6.53 1.07
CA LEU A 12 3.86 5.73 0.62
C LEU A 12 4.32 4.47 -0.11
N PHE A 13 5.31 4.56 -1.00
CA PHE A 13 5.85 3.38 -1.69
C PHE A 13 6.45 2.37 -0.70
N LYS A 14 7.21 2.83 0.30
CA LYS A 14 7.72 1.97 1.37
C LYS A 14 6.61 1.28 2.17
N ALA A 15 5.50 1.99 2.43
CA ALA A 15 4.35 1.37 3.06
C ALA A 15 3.76 0.26 2.17
N MET A 16 3.63 0.49 0.86
CA MET A 16 3.13 -0.53 -0.07
C MET A 16 4.04 -1.77 -0.12
N GLU A 17 5.36 -1.58 -0.11
CA GLU A 17 6.35 -2.66 -0.05
C GLU A 17 6.16 -3.51 1.23
N ASP A 18 6.05 -2.86 2.39
CA ASP A 18 5.78 -3.52 3.68
C ASP A 18 4.44 -4.27 3.70
N PHE A 19 3.37 -3.72 3.10
CA PHE A 19 2.11 -4.46 2.93
C PHE A 19 2.29 -5.69 2.03
N SER A 20 3.00 -5.56 0.91
CA SER A 20 3.26 -6.67 0.00
C SER A 20 3.99 -7.82 0.69
N GLU A 21 5.05 -7.52 1.43
CA GLU A 21 5.81 -8.51 2.20
C GLU A 21 4.95 -9.23 3.25
N LYS A 22 4.08 -8.49 3.95
CA LYS A 22 3.16 -9.05 4.94
C LYS A 22 2.12 -9.97 4.31
N ILE A 23 1.50 -9.55 3.21
CA ILE A 23 0.55 -10.38 2.48
C ILE A 23 1.24 -11.66 1.99
N HIS A 24 2.43 -11.53 1.40
CA HIS A 24 3.19 -12.68 0.91
C HIS A 24 3.53 -13.67 2.03
N THR A 25 3.93 -13.15 3.20
CA THR A 25 4.21 -13.95 4.39
C THR A 25 2.96 -14.71 4.86
N ILE A 26 1.81 -14.05 4.92
CA ILE A 26 0.54 -14.67 5.32
C ILE A 26 0.14 -15.75 4.31
N VAL A 27 0.08 -15.42 3.02
CA VAL A 27 -0.34 -16.36 1.96
C VAL A 27 0.59 -17.58 1.90
N THR A 28 1.89 -17.39 2.10
CA THR A 28 2.87 -18.50 2.13
C THR A 28 2.70 -19.39 3.36
N ARG A 29 2.33 -18.80 4.51
CA ARG A 29 2.08 -19.52 5.77
C ARG A 29 0.76 -20.27 5.74
N ASP A 30 -0.32 -19.59 5.38
CA ASP A 30 -1.67 -20.12 5.21
C ASP A 30 -2.45 -19.27 4.19
N PRO A 31 -2.67 -19.75 2.95
CA PRO A 31 -3.41 -19.01 1.94
C PRO A 31 -4.89 -18.85 2.25
N ASN A 32 -5.43 -19.55 3.26
CA ASN A 32 -6.83 -19.46 3.68
C ASN A 32 -7.02 -18.60 4.94
N ASP A 33 -5.97 -17.91 5.41
CA ASP A 33 -6.05 -16.98 6.55
C ASP A 33 -6.78 -15.68 6.16
N THR A 34 -8.08 -15.83 5.95
CA THR A 34 -8.98 -14.74 5.56
C THR A 34 -9.08 -13.64 6.62
N GLY A 35 -8.73 -13.94 7.88
CA GLY A 35 -8.75 -12.97 8.98
C GLY A 35 -7.62 -11.94 8.86
N GLU A 36 -6.37 -12.40 8.74
CA GLU A 36 -5.23 -11.49 8.60
C GLU A 36 -5.26 -10.75 7.26
N LEU A 37 -5.67 -11.41 6.17
CA LEU A 37 -5.83 -10.77 4.87
C LEU A 37 -6.92 -9.69 4.87
N ALA A 38 -8.04 -9.90 5.58
CA ALA A 38 -9.08 -8.87 5.73
C ALA A 38 -8.58 -7.65 6.52
N CYS A 39 -7.76 -7.86 7.57
CA CYS A 39 -7.14 -6.78 8.31
C CYS A 39 -6.20 -5.95 7.43
N LEU A 40 -5.36 -6.60 6.62
CA LEU A 40 -4.48 -5.90 5.68
C LEU A 40 -5.26 -5.16 4.60
N TYR A 41 -6.32 -5.77 4.06
CA TYR A 41 -7.24 -5.12 3.12
C TYR A 41 -7.76 -3.79 3.69
N SER A 42 -8.22 -3.78 4.94
CA SER A 42 -8.67 -2.55 5.60
C SER A 42 -7.55 -1.52 5.76
N GLY A 43 -6.32 -1.95 6.04
CA GLY A 43 -5.15 -1.07 6.11
C GLY A 43 -4.84 -0.39 4.77
N ILE A 44 -4.86 -1.17 3.68
CA ILE A 44 -4.66 -0.68 2.30
C ILE A 44 -5.73 0.38 1.96
N SER A 45 -6.99 0.16 2.32
CA SER A 45 -8.08 1.12 2.11
C SER A 45 -7.86 2.46 2.83
N GLY A 46 -7.31 2.42 4.05
CA GLY A 46 -6.90 3.63 4.76
C GLY A 46 -5.82 4.40 4.01
N ILE A 47 -4.80 3.70 3.50
CA ILE A 47 -3.71 4.33 2.73
C ILE A 47 -4.22 4.90 1.41
N GLU A 48 -5.11 4.20 0.72
CA GLU A 48 -5.74 4.70 -0.51
C GLU A 48 -6.46 6.03 -0.27
N THR A 49 -7.20 6.13 0.84
CA THR A 49 -7.88 7.36 1.23
C THR A 49 -6.89 8.49 1.49
N CYS A 50 -5.82 8.22 2.23
CA CYS A 50 -4.75 9.19 2.48
C CYS A 50 -4.06 9.65 1.18
N MET A 51 -3.72 8.71 0.29
CA MET A 51 -3.07 8.98 -0.98
C MET A 51 -3.93 9.87 -1.88
N LYS A 52 -5.23 9.58 -2.02
CA LYS A 52 -6.18 10.43 -2.75
C LYS A 52 -6.28 11.84 -2.17
N GLY A 53 -6.30 11.94 -0.84
CA GLY A 53 -6.28 13.23 -0.14
C GLY A 53 -4.99 14.02 -0.36
N LEU A 54 -3.84 13.36 -0.37
CA LEU A 54 -2.55 14.00 -0.64
C LEU A 54 -2.45 14.47 -2.10
N ALA A 55 -2.93 13.65 -3.03
CA ALA A 55 -3.00 14.01 -4.45
C ALA A 55 -3.93 15.21 -4.70
N SER A 56 -5.11 15.26 -4.08
CA SER A 56 -6.06 16.36 -4.27
C SER A 56 -5.56 17.71 -3.74
N HIS A 57 -4.69 17.70 -2.73
CA HIS A 57 -4.02 18.88 -2.19
C HIS A 57 -2.70 19.23 -2.89
N GLY A 58 -2.30 18.47 -3.93
CA GLY A 58 -1.07 18.72 -4.70
C GLY A 58 0.22 18.31 -3.98
N HIS A 59 0.13 17.46 -2.95
CA HIS A 59 1.30 16.92 -2.23
C HIS A 59 1.92 15.71 -2.94
N LEU A 60 1.23 15.12 -3.92
CA LEU A 60 1.74 14.05 -4.76
C LEU A 60 1.73 14.46 -6.23
N PRO A 61 2.86 14.30 -6.95
CA PRO A 61 2.88 14.54 -8.38
C PRO A 61 2.02 13.49 -9.12
N PRO A 62 1.42 13.84 -10.27
CA PRO A 62 0.52 12.91 -11.00
C PRO A 62 1.16 11.56 -11.34
N THR A 63 2.47 11.55 -11.62
CA THR A 63 3.23 10.33 -11.92
C THR A 63 3.29 9.38 -10.72
N ASP A 64 3.48 9.91 -9.51
CA ASP A 64 3.54 9.09 -8.30
C ASP A 64 2.15 8.63 -7.89
N THR A 65 1.15 9.50 -8.03
CA THR A 65 -0.27 9.14 -7.79
C THR A 65 -0.68 7.96 -8.66
N GLN A 66 -0.41 8.00 -9.96
CA GLN A 66 -0.74 6.88 -10.86
C GLN A 66 -0.06 5.58 -10.44
N ARG A 67 1.24 5.64 -10.14
CA ARG A 67 2.00 4.46 -9.69
C ARG A 67 1.46 3.91 -8.37
N LEU A 68 1.17 4.77 -7.40
CA LEU A 68 0.57 4.36 -6.12
C LEU A 68 -0.82 3.74 -6.29
N GLU A 69 -1.64 4.24 -7.22
CA GLU A 69 -2.93 3.63 -7.55
C GLU A 69 -2.79 2.23 -8.14
N GLU A 70 -1.77 1.99 -8.98
CA GLU A 70 -1.46 0.67 -9.54
C GLU A 70 -0.99 -0.30 -8.44
N GLU A 71 -0.10 0.13 -7.54
CA GLU A 71 0.36 -0.66 -6.40
C GLU A 71 -0.79 -1.03 -5.45
N ILE A 72 -1.70 -0.09 -5.14
CA ILE A 72 -2.87 -0.37 -4.29
C ILE A 72 -3.77 -1.43 -4.90
N LYS A 73 -4.02 -1.38 -6.22
CA LYS A 73 -4.81 -2.40 -6.92
C LYS A 73 -4.15 -3.77 -6.83
N LEU A 74 -2.83 -3.83 -6.96
CA LEU A 74 -2.07 -5.07 -6.80
C LEU A 74 -2.23 -5.61 -5.38
N LEU A 75 -2.03 -4.79 -4.35
CA LEU A 75 -2.17 -5.23 -2.95
C LEU A 75 -3.57 -5.76 -2.64
N TYR A 76 -4.63 -5.11 -3.14
CA TYR A 76 -5.99 -5.64 -2.99
C TYR A 76 -6.17 -7.02 -3.63
N SER A 77 -5.59 -7.24 -4.81
CA SER A 77 -5.67 -8.54 -5.48
C SER A 77 -4.95 -9.65 -4.71
N LEU A 78 -3.88 -9.31 -3.99
CA LEU A 78 -3.14 -10.26 -3.16
C LEU A 78 -3.89 -10.63 -1.87
N CYS A 79 -4.70 -9.71 -1.33
CA CYS A 79 -5.54 -9.97 -0.15
C CYS A 79 -6.81 -10.78 -0.47
N ALA A 80 -7.25 -10.81 -1.73
CA ALA A 80 -8.45 -11.52 -2.17
C ALA A 80 -8.15 -12.41 -3.38
N PRO A 81 -7.32 -13.46 -3.22
CA PRO A 81 -7.01 -14.37 -4.32
C PRO A 81 -8.28 -15.09 -4.77
N THR A 82 -8.65 -14.88 -6.04
CA THR A 82 -9.78 -15.56 -6.72
C THR A 82 -9.50 -17.03 -6.99
#